data_AF-A0AAD9A144-F1
#
_entry.id   AF-A0AAD9A144-F1
#
_cell.length_a   1.000
_cell.length_b   1.000
_cell.length_c   1.000
_cell.angle_alpha   90.00
_cell.angle_beta   90.00
_cell.angle_gamma   90.00
#
_symmetry.space_group_name_H-M   'P 1'
#
loop_
_entity.id
_entity.type
_entity.pdbx_description
1 polymer ?
#
loop_
_entity_poly.entity_id
_entity_poly.type
_entity_poly.pdbx_seq_one_letter_code
_entity_poly.pdbx_strand_id
1 'polypeptide(L)'
;MRLRRVKVVPEPLSKHAVRLHFDFTTPGPCTSRGVRITDRPMVEWHAFAAIPEPDGPGFSIVVSKAGDWTKRIIENPPTSIWTRGTPASGVLAVAPLFKKMVLVATGSGIGPCLPVLMERRVPARVVWSTKNPLKTYGQGIMDTILKADPDALIWDTDQLGRPNLVQLAYNVYKESGAECVAIISNGPTTNKFVYQMESRGIPAFGPIWDS
;
A
#
# COMPACT_ATOMS: atom_id res chain seq x y z
N MET A 1 -17.75 -12.82 -15.32
CA MET A 1 -17.30 -12.59 -13.93
C MET A 1 -16.82 -13.92 -13.36
N ARG A 2 -15.54 -14.10 -13.00
CA ARG A 2 -15.05 -15.36 -12.39
C ARG A 2 -14.91 -15.16 -10.89
N LEU A 3 -15.78 -15.82 -10.13
CA LEU A 3 -15.75 -15.91 -8.66
C LEU A 3 -15.03 -17.22 -8.31
N ARG A 4 -14.03 -17.17 -7.43
CA ARG A 4 -13.31 -18.38 -7.00
C ARG A 4 -12.98 -18.32 -5.52
N ARG A 5 -13.08 -19.46 -4.84
CA ARG A 5 -12.54 -19.65 -3.50
C ARG A 5 -11.12 -20.14 -3.64
N VAL A 6 -10.18 -19.47 -2.97
CA VAL A 6 -8.75 -19.78 -3.04
C VAL A 6 -8.24 -20.11 -1.65
N LYS A 7 -7.19 -20.93 -1.58
CA LYS A 7 -6.42 -21.13 -0.36
C LYS A 7 -5.68 -19.83 -0.02
N VAL A 8 -5.53 -19.56 1.27
CA VAL A 8 -4.75 -18.44 1.78
C VAL A 8 -3.98 -18.90 3.01
N VAL A 9 -2.74 -18.43 3.13
CA VAL A 9 -1.90 -18.68 4.31
C VAL A 9 -1.82 -17.39 5.11
N PRO A 10 -2.37 -17.33 6.32
CA PRO A 10 -2.30 -16.14 7.15
C PRO A 10 -0.97 -16.05 7.92
N GLU A 11 -0.38 -14.87 7.92
CA GLU A 11 0.74 -14.46 8.75
C GLU A 11 0.27 -13.31 9.68
N PRO A 12 -0.06 -13.61 10.94
CA PRO A 12 -0.42 -12.56 11.91
C PRO A 12 0.78 -11.65 12.19
N LEU A 13 0.67 -10.37 11.82
CA LEU A 13 1.73 -9.38 12.07
C LEU A 13 1.56 -8.75 13.46
N SER A 14 0.33 -8.37 13.79
CA SER A 14 -0.02 -7.75 15.07
C SER A 14 -1.52 -7.88 15.37
N LYS A 15 -1.97 -7.37 16.52
CA LYS A 15 -3.41 -7.21 16.82
C LYS A 15 -4.12 -6.22 15.87
N HIS A 16 -3.38 -5.53 15.00
CA HIS A 16 -3.88 -4.48 14.12
C HIS A 16 -3.69 -4.77 12.63
N ALA A 17 -2.87 -5.77 12.28
CA ALA A 17 -2.62 -6.15 10.89
C ALA A 17 -2.34 -7.64 10.74
N VAL A 18 -2.79 -8.21 9.62
CA VAL A 18 -2.46 -9.57 9.17
C VAL A 18 -2.00 -9.51 7.72
N ARG A 19 -0.99 -10.29 7.37
CA ARG A 19 -0.58 -10.51 5.99
C ARG A 19 -1.19 -11.82 5.51
N LEU A 20 -1.76 -11.81 4.31
CA LEU A 20 -2.40 -12.97 3.71
C LEU A 20 -1.65 -13.34 2.43
N HIS A 21 -1.12 -14.56 2.37
CA HIS A 21 -0.34 -15.06 1.24
C HIS A 21 -1.17 -15.93 0.31
N PHE A 22 -0.91 -15.79 -1.00
CA PHE A 22 -1.61 -16.44 -2.09
C PHE A 22 -0.62 -16.97 -3.13
N ASP A 23 -0.93 -18.13 -3.70
CA ASP A 23 -0.11 -18.83 -4.69
C ASP A 23 -0.83 -19.02 -6.04
N PHE A 24 -2.10 -18.62 -6.15
CA PHE A 24 -2.93 -18.90 -7.33
C PHE A 24 -2.59 -18.05 -8.57
N THR A 25 -1.74 -17.03 -8.42
CA THR A 25 -1.21 -16.21 -9.51
C THR A 25 0.03 -15.47 -9.02
N THR A 26 0.94 -15.15 -9.93
CA THR A 26 2.02 -14.18 -9.66
C THR A 26 1.68 -12.88 -10.39
N PRO A 27 1.59 -11.72 -9.70
CA PRO A 27 1.45 -10.43 -10.36
C PRO A 27 2.60 -10.21 -11.35
N GLY A 28 2.28 -9.70 -12.54
CA GLY A 28 3.31 -9.38 -13.53
C GLY A 28 4.12 -8.15 -13.11
N PRO A 29 5.28 -7.91 -13.74
CA PRO A 29 6.04 -6.67 -13.58
C PRO A 29 5.17 -5.43 -13.88
N CYS A 30 5.50 -4.29 -13.30
CA CYS A 30 4.79 -3.00 -13.47
C CYS A 30 3.34 -2.99 -13.00
N THR A 31 2.93 -3.94 -12.16
CA THR A 31 1.52 -4.05 -11.79
C THR A 31 1.31 -3.71 -10.33
N SER A 32 0.94 -2.45 -10.05
CA SER A 32 0.16 -2.10 -8.87
C SER A 32 -1.20 -2.79 -9.01
N ARG A 33 -1.25 -4.12 -8.93
CA ARG A 33 -2.44 -4.93 -9.15
C ARG A 33 -3.20 -5.04 -7.84
N GLY A 34 -4.48 -4.69 -7.86
CA GLY A 34 -5.40 -4.89 -6.75
C GLY A 34 -6.14 -6.21 -6.88
N VAL A 35 -6.23 -7.00 -5.82
CA VAL A 35 -7.14 -8.15 -5.71
C VAL A 35 -8.37 -7.73 -4.89
N ARG A 36 -9.55 -8.21 -5.28
CA ARG A 36 -10.78 -8.05 -4.49
C ARG A 36 -11.09 -9.35 -3.77
N ILE A 37 -11.19 -9.28 -2.44
CA ILE A 37 -11.41 -10.43 -1.56
C ILE A 37 -12.59 -10.23 -0.61
N THR A 38 -13.12 -11.34 -0.11
CA THR A 38 -14.20 -11.35 0.89
C THR A 38 -14.40 -12.73 1.51
N ASP A 39 -14.89 -12.78 2.75
CA ASP A 39 -15.43 -13.96 3.41
C ASP A 39 -16.94 -14.15 3.10
N ARG A 40 -17.62 -13.12 2.59
CA ARG A 40 -19.06 -13.09 2.30
C ARG A 40 -19.33 -12.56 0.88
N PRO A 41 -19.24 -13.40 -0.16
CA PRO A 41 -19.24 -12.98 -1.57
C PRO A 41 -20.52 -12.30 -2.05
N MET A 42 -21.63 -12.48 -1.33
CA MET A 42 -22.94 -11.87 -1.63
C MET A 42 -23.18 -10.54 -0.92
N VAL A 43 -22.29 -10.10 -0.02
CA VAL A 43 -22.53 -8.95 0.88
C VAL A 43 -21.53 -7.83 0.65
N GLU A 44 -20.24 -8.14 0.71
CA GLU A 44 -19.18 -7.13 0.76
C GLU A 44 -17.93 -7.58 -0.01
N TRP A 45 -17.15 -6.62 -0.48
CA TRP A 45 -15.94 -6.85 -1.26
C TRP A 45 -14.91 -5.77 -0.96
N HIS A 46 -13.68 -6.19 -0.68
CA HIS A 46 -12.62 -5.30 -0.25
C HIS A 46 -11.41 -5.42 -1.18
N ALA A 47 -10.85 -4.30 -1.60
CA ALA A 47 -9.71 -4.25 -2.52
C ALA A 47 -8.39 -4.07 -1.76
N PHE A 48 -7.38 -4.84 -2.15
CA PHE A 48 -6.02 -4.76 -1.58
C PHE A 48 -4.98 -4.85 -2.69
N ALA A 49 -3.87 -4.13 -2.52
CA ALA A 49 -2.73 -4.29 -3.42
C ALA A 49 -2.04 -5.63 -3.22
N ALA A 50 -1.79 -6.32 -4.32
CA ALA A 50 -0.97 -7.50 -4.39
C ALA A 50 0.51 -7.11 -4.31
N ILE A 51 1.17 -7.54 -3.25
CA ILE A 51 2.60 -7.39 -3.00
C ILE A 51 3.27 -8.67 -3.49
N PRO A 52 4.07 -8.64 -4.56
CA PRO A 52 4.77 -9.83 -5.05
C PRO A 52 5.61 -10.47 -3.94
N GLU A 53 5.68 -11.80 -3.90
CA GLU A 53 6.64 -12.44 -3.00
C GLU A 53 8.07 -12.23 -3.53
N PRO A 54 9.03 -11.86 -2.67
CA PRO A 54 10.40 -11.54 -3.10
C PRO A 54 11.14 -12.77 -3.65
N ASP A 55 10.89 -13.95 -3.08
CA ASP A 55 11.71 -15.16 -3.30
C ASP A 55 10.92 -16.32 -3.95
N GLY A 56 9.80 -16.04 -4.63
CA GLY A 56 9.01 -17.12 -5.21
C GLY A 56 7.73 -16.70 -5.94
N PRO A 57 6.96 -17.69 -6.42
CA PRO A 57 5.67 -17.44 -7.03
C PRO A 57 4.65 -16.98 -5.98
N GLY A 58 3.65 -16.25 -6.44
CA GLY A 58 2.57 -15.76 -5.59
C GLY A 58 2.69 -14.30 -5.21
N PHE A 59 1.86 -13.90 -4.27
CA PHE A 59 1.80 -12.57 -3.71
C PHE A 59 1.14 -12.60 -2.35
N SER A 60 1.26 -11.51 -1.64
CA SER A 60 0.55 -11.28 -0.40
C SER A 60 -0.17 -9.95 -0.41
N ILE A 61 -1.07 -9.78 0.55
CA ILE A 61 -1.72 -8.52 0.83
C ILE A 61 -1.59 -8.22 2.32
N VAL A 62 -1.61 -6.95 2.67
CA VAL A 62 -1.63 -6.50 4.07
C VAL A 62 -3.03 -5.99 4.39
N VAL A 63 -3.67 -6.60 5.37
CA VAL A 63 -4.99 -6.22 5.88
C VAL A 63 -4.79 -5.56 7.24
N SER A 64 -5.05 -4.26 7.32
CA SER A 64 -5.01 -3.49 8.59
C SER A 64 -6.41 -3.13 9.05
N LYS A 65 -6.59 -2.98 10.37
CA LYS A 65 -7.88 -2.71 11.00
C LYS A 65 -8.42 -1.32 10.62
N ALA A 66 -9.45 -1.31 9.77
CA ALA A 66 -10.15 -0.09 9.32
C ALA A 66 -11.68 -0.17 9.45
N GLY A 67 -12.23 -1.36 9.69
CA GLY A 67 -13.67 -1.60 9.84
C GLY A 67 -13.98 -3.05 10.25
N ASP A 68 -15.26 -3.37 10.37
CA ASP A 68 -15.72 -4.65 10.92
C ASP A 68 -15.20 -5.88 10.16
N TRP A 69 -15.14 -5.78 8.84
CA TRP A 69 -14.59 -6.85 8.00
C TRP A 69 -13.12 -7.09 8.30
N THR A 70 -12.29 -6.04 8.22
CA THR A 70 -10.85 -6.16 8.49
C THR A 70 -10.58 -6.65 9.92
N LYS A 71 -11.34 -6.18 10.91
CA LYS A 71 -11.24 -6.62 12.30
C LYS A 71 -11.48 -8.13 12.40
N ARG A 72 -12.54 -8.63 11.77
CA ARG A 72 -12.88 -10.06 11.76
C ARG A 72 -11.81 -10.90 11.08
N ILE A 73 -11.25 -10.45 9.96
CA ILE A 73 -10.16 -11.14 9.25
C ILE A 73 -8.87 -11.15 10.07
N ILE A 74 -8.58 -10.10 10.85
CA ILE A 74 -7.41 -10.06 11.73
C ILE A 74 -7.60 -10.97 12.95
N GLU A 75 -8.77 -10.94 13.58
CA GLU A 75 -9.07 -11.73 14.78
C GLU A 75 -9.23 -13.23 14.48
N ASN A 76 -9.75 -13.57 13.30
CA ASN A 76 -9.95 -14.94 12.84
C ASN A 76 -9.43 -15.09 11.40
N PRO A 77 -8.11 -15.18 11.18
CA PRO A 77 -7.54 -15.26 9.85
C PRO A 77 -8.03 -16.51 9.11
N PRO A 78 -8.65 -16.38 7.92
CA PRO A 78 -9.18 -17.52 7.20
C PRO A 78 -8.04 -18.33 6.57
N THR A 79 -8.30 -19.61 6.28
CA THR A 79 -7.44 -20.47 5.44
C THR A 79 -7.92 -20.59 3.99
N SER A 80 -9.10 -20.04 3.71
CA SER A 80 -9.63 -19.86 2.35
C SER A 80 -10.49 -18.62 2.26
N ILE A 81 -10.44 -17.93 1.13
CA ILE A 81 -11.17 -16.67 0.92
C ILE A 81 -11.71 -16.58 -0.50
N TRP A 82 -12.79 -15.83 -0.71
CA TRP A 82 -13.32 -15.59 -2.05
C TRP A 82 -12.56 -14.46 -2.72
N THR A 83 -12.27 -14.64 -4.00
CA THR A 83 -11.72 -13.60 -4.88
C THR A 83 -12.62 -13.44 -6.10
N ARG A 84 -12.72 -12.22 -6.64
CA ARG A 84 -13.46 -11.96 -7.88
C ARG A 84 -12.64 -11.21 -8.91
N GLY A 85 -12.88 -11.57 -10.16
CA GLY A 85 -12.35 -10.84 -11.32
C GLY A 85 -10.85 -11.03 -11.52
N THR A 86 -10.33 -10.28 -12.49
CA THR A 86 -8.90 -10.16 -12.73
C THR A 86 -8.33 -9.03 -11.89
N PRO A 87 -7.10 -9.16 -11.36
CA PRO A 87 -6.48 -8.07 -10.62
C PRO A 87 -6.45 -6.77 -11.44
N ALA A 88 -6.90 -5.67 -10.86
CA ALA A 88 -7.06 -4.38 -11.53
C ALA A 88 -5.86 -3.47 -11.27
N SER A 89 -5.48 -2.63 -12.23
CA SER A 89 -4.41 -1.64 -12.04
C SER A 89 -4.85 -0.55 -11.05
N GLY A 90 -4.03 -0.28 -10.05
CA GLY A 90 -4.17 0.80 -9.08
C GLY A 90 -3.49 2.09 -9.54
N VAL A 91 -3.63 3.15 -8.76
CA VAL A 91 -3.12 4.49 -9.09
C VAL A 91 -1.62 4.51 -9.40
N LEU A 92 -0.82 3.67 -8.73
CA LEU A 92 0.62 3.64 -8.94
C LEU A 92 1.07 2.95 -10.24
N ALA A 93 0.13 2.50 -11.07
CA ALA A 93 0.43 2.11 -12.45
C ALA A 93 0.99 3.29 -13.29
N VAL A 94 0.84 4.54 -12.83
CA VAL A 94 1.45 5.72 -13.46
C VAL A 94 2.95 5.86 -13.17
N ALA A 95 3.51 5.12 -12.21
CA ALA A 95 4.90 5.28 -11.78
C ALA A 95 5.91 5.26 -12.95
N PRO A 96 5.83 4.34 -13.93
CA PRO A 96 6.79 4.25 -15.04
C PRO A 96 6.80 5.46 -15.99
N LEU A 97 5.86 6.41 -15.86
CA LEU A 97 5.83 7.63 -16.65
C LEU A 97 6.85 8.68 -16.16
N PHE A 98 7.43 8.47 -14.98
CA PHE A 98 8.34 9.41 -14.32
C PHE A 98 9.74 8.81 -14.17
N LYS A 99 10.75 9.66 -14.18
CA LYS A 99 12.16 9.33 -13.92
C LYS A 99 12.45 9.18 -12.43
N LYS A 100 11.73 9.92 -11.58
CA LYS A 100 11.86 9.87 -10.12
C LYS A 100 10.58 10.37 -9.45
N MET A 101 10.17 9.71 -8.37
CA MET A 101 8.93 10.06 -7.66
C MET A 101 9.07 10.03 -6.14
N VAL A 102 8.14 10.68 -5.45
CA VAL A 102 7.93 10.49 -4.00
C VAL A 102 6.67 9.69 -3.78
N LEU A 103 6.79 8.56 -3.09
CA LEU A 103 5.68 7.72 -2.64
C LEU A 103 5.32 8.11 -1.21
N VAL A 104 4.09 8.59 -1.03
CA VAL A 104 3.55 9.00 0.26
C VAL A 104 2.49 7.99 0.68
N ALA A 105 2.57 7.50 1.92
CA ALA A 105 1.63 6.52 2.43
C ALA A 105 1.21 6.83 3.86
N THR A 106 -0.02 6.48 4.20
CA THR A 106 -0.48 6.44 5.60
C THR A 106 -0.99 5.06 5.98
N GLY A 107 -0.55 4.53 7.13
CA GLY A 107 -1.01 3.21 7.60
C GLY A 107 -0.80 2.12 6.54
N SER A 108 -1.84 1.36 6.22
CA SER A 108 -1.82 0.28 5.22
C SER A 108 -1.66 0.76 3.79
N GLY A 109 -1.74 2.07 3.55
CA GLY A 109 -1.45 2.67 2.24
C GLY A 109 -0.04 2.39 1.73
N ILE A 110 0.86 1.87 2.58
CA ILE A 110 2.18 1.39 2.15
C ILE A 110 2.09 0.14 1.27
N GLY A 111 1.05 -0.68 1.42
CA GLY A 111 0.88 -1.94 0.66
C GLY A 111 0.92 -1.71 -0.86
N PRO A 112 0.11 -0.79 -1.41
CA PRO A 112 0.20 -0.41 -2.82
C PRO A 112 1.55 0.13 -3.28
N CYS A 113 2.34 0.74 -2.39
CA CYS A 113 3.67 1.27 -2.72
C CYS A 113 4.75 0.17 -2.81
N LEU A 114 4.62 -0.92 -2.05
CA LEU A 114 5.63 -1.99 -2.00
C LEU A 114 5.93 -2.62 -3.38
N PRO A 115 4.96 -2.95 -4.24
CA PRO A 115 5.25 -3.44 -5.59
C PRO A 115 6.17 -2.50 -6.40
N VAL A 116 5.94 -1.18 -6.31
CA VAL A 116 6.75 -0.18 -7.02
C VAL A 116 8.19 -0.16 -6.46
N LEU A 117 8.32 -0.19 -5.14
CA LEU A 117 9.61 -0.20 -4.45
C LEU A 117 10.41 -1.48 -4.72
N MET A 118 9.74 -2.63 -4.74
CA MET A 118 10.35 -3.92 -4.99
C MET A 118 10.84 -4.05 -6.43
N GLU A 119 10.11 -3.49 -7.39
CA GLU A 119 10.48 -3.54 -8.80
C GLU A 119 11.70 -2.67 -9.14
N ARG A 120 11.94 -1.58 -8.39
CA ARG A 120 13.08 -0.66 -8.58
C ARG A 120 13.22 -0.06 -9.97
N ARG A 121 12.17 -0.09 -10.79
CA ARG A 121 12.17 0.45 -12.15
C ARG A 121 12.25 1.98 -12.16
N VAL A 122 11.66 2.61 -11.15
CA VAL A 122 11.67 4.07 -10.98
C VAL A 122 12.27 4.37 -9.60
N PRO A 123 13.36 5.16 -9.53
CA PRO A 123 13.86 5.69 -8.27
C PRO A 123 12.74 6.39 -7.49
N ALA A 124 12.48 5.93 -6.27
CA ALA A 124 11.41 6.45 -5.44
C ALA A 124 11.94 6.80 -4.06
N ARG A 125 11.48 7.94 -3.53
CA ARG A 125 11.64 8.30 -2.11
C ARG A 125 10.35 7.98 -1.36
N VAL A 126 10.46 7.51 -0.13
CA VAL A 126 9.32 7.09 0.67
C VAL A 126 9.07 8.07 1.80
N VAL A 127 7.82 8.48 1.94
CA VAL A 127 7.29 9.18 3.12
C VAL A 127 6.13 8.36 3.66
N TRP A 128 6.36 7.66 4.77
CA TRP A 128 5.36 6.78 5.35
C TRP A 128 5.02 7.19 6.78
N SER A 129 3.77 7.56 7.02
CA SER A 129 3.28 7.92 8.35
C SER A 129 2.33 6.87 8.89
N THR A 130 2.65 6.27 10.03
CA THR A 130 1.79 5.27 10.66
C THR A 130 2.05 5.18 12.17
N LYS A 131 1.08 4.63 12.91
CA LYS A 131 1.26 4.30 14.33
C LYS A 131 2.13 3.06 14.47
N ASN A 132 3.19 3.12 15.27
CA ASN A 132 4.08 2.01 15.61
C ASN A 132 4.43 1.11 14.40
N PRO A 133 5.14 1.63 13.37
CA PRO A 133 5.36 0.94 12.09
C PRO A 133 5.92 -0.47 12.28
N LEU A 134 7.02 -0.60 13.03
CA LEU A 134 7.68 -1.89 13.28
C LEU A 134 6.77 -2.88 14.01
N LYS A 135 6.10 -2.43 15.08
CA LYS A 135 5.20 -3.30 15.87
C LYS A 135 3.94 -3.71 15.10
N THR A 136 3.49 -2.87 14.17
CA THR A 136 2.23 -3.09 13.44
C THR A 136 2.43 -3.95 12.20
N TYR A 137 3.48 -3.65 11.42
CA TYR A 137 3.72 -4.23 10.09
C TYR A 137 4.89 -5.22 10.05
N GLY A 138 5.70 -5.28 11.11
CA GLY A 138 6.82 -6.21 11.22
C GLY A 138 8.08 -5.75 10.48
N GLN A 139 9.19 -6.42 10.78
CA GLN A 139 10.52 -6.09 10.26
C GLN A 139 10.61 -6.30 8.74
N GLY A 140 9.96 -7.33 8.18
CA GLY A 140 10.06 -7.62 6.74
C GLY A 140 9.54 -6.49 5.84
N ILE A 141 8.47 -5.79 6.25
CA ILE A 141 7.97 -4.61 5.51
C ILE A 141 8.96 -3.45 5.64
N MET A 142 9.51 -3.21 6.83
CA MET A 142 10.52 -2.18 7.07
C MET A 142 11.75 -2.40 6.20
N ASP A 143 12.27 -3.63 6.19
CA ASP A 143 13.44 -4.01 5.41
C ASP A 143 13.19 -3.84 3.91
N THR A 144 12.01 -4.21 3.43
CA THR A 144 11.64 -4.02 2.02
C THR A 144 11.69 -2.54 1.62
N ILE A 145 11.16 -1.66 2.48
CA ILE A 145 11.18 -0.20 2.25
C ILE A 145 12.63 0.31 2.27
N LEU A 146 13.38 0.02 3.33
CA LEU A 146 14.74 0.53 3.53
C LEU A 146 15.75 -0.03 2.52
N LYS A 147 15.52 -1.24 2.00
CA LYS A 147 16.32 -1.79 0.90
C LYS A 147 16.11 -1.00 -0.39
N ALA A 148 14.92 -0.45 -0.61
CA ALA A 148 14.58 0.33 -1.81
C ALA A 148 14.91 1.82 -1.67
N ASP A 149 14.68 2.39 -0.48
CA ASP A 149 15.04 3.76 -0.11
C ASP A 149 15.68 3.77 1.29
N PRO A 150 17.03 3.71 1.39
CA PRO A 150 17.74 3.69 2.67
C PRO A 150 17.47 4.91 3.56
N ASP A 151 17.08 6.02 2.95
CA ASP A 151 16.78 7.27 3.64
C ASP A 151 15.25 7.54 3.68
N ALA A 152 14.44 6.47 3.64
CA ALA A 152 12.99 6.57 3.74
C ALA A 152 12.58 7.34 5.00
N LEU A 153 11.66 8.29 4.85
CA LEU A 153 11.09 9.04 5.96
C LEU A 153 9.93 8.22 6.56
N ILE A 154 10.22 7.47 7.62
CA ILE A 154 9.22 6.68 8.36
C ILE A 154 8.83 7.43 9.64
N TRP A 155 7.61 7.97 9.65
CA TRP A 155 7.08 8.79 10.75
C TRP A 155 6.17 7.96 11.67
N ASP A 156 6.66 7.66 12.88
CA ASP A 156 5.85 7.00 13.92
C ASP A 156 4.92 8.00 14.62
N THR A 157 3.62 7.94 14.30
CA THR A 157 2.64 8.86 14.87
C THR A 157 2.36 8.62 16.35
N ASP A 158 2.73 7.45 16.91
CA ASP A 158 2.56 7.19 18.35
C ASP A 158 3.59 7.96 19.18
N GLN A 159 4.80 8.12 18.63
CA GLN A 159 5.91 8.78 19.30
C GLN A 159 5.99 10.27 18.97
N LEU A 160 5.76 10.63 17.70
CA LEU A 160 5.98 11.98 17.17
C LEU A 160 4.68 12.78 16.96
N GLY A 161 3.53 12.16 17.23
CA GLY A 161 2.22 12.74 16.91
C GLY A 161 1.90 12.75 15.41
N ARG A 162 0.75 13.33 15.03
CA ARG A 162 0.34 13.42 13.63
C ARG A 162 1.14 14.50 12.89
N PRO A 163 1.82 14.18 11.78
CA PRO A 163 2.62 15.16 11.06
C PRO A 163 1.77 16.06 10.16
N ASN A 164 2.35 17.19 9.74
CA ASN A 164 1.93 17.85 8.52
C ASN A 164 2.47 17.07 7.31
N LEU A 165 1.68 16.12 6.82
CA LEU A 165 2.07 15.21 5.74
C LEU A 165 2.45 15.95 4.45
N VAL A 166 1.75 17.05 4.14
CA VAL A 166 2.04 17.87 2.95
C VAL A 166 3.42 18.50 3.07
N GLN A 167 3.76 19.07 4.24
CA GLN A 167 5.08 19.67 4.46
C GLN A 167 6.20 18.63 4.36
N LEU A 168 6.03 17.46 4.98
CA LEU A 168 7.03 16.38 4.91
C LEU A 168 7.29 15.94 3.47
N ALA A 169 6.21 15.65 2.73
CA ALA A 169 6.34 15.22 1.35
C ALA A 169 6.89 16.33 0.44
N TYR A 170 6.56 17.60 0.70
CA TYR A 170 7.11 18.73 -0.04
C TYR A 170 8.62 18.87 0.14
N ASN A 171 9.11 18.75 1.38
CA ASN A 171 10.55 18.80 1.66
C ASN A 171 11.28 17.67 0.93
N VAL A 172 10.80 16.43 1.06
CA VAL A 172 11.39 15.26 0.38
C VAL A 172 11.32 15.41 -1.14
N TYR A 173 10.23 15.95 -1.69
CA TYR A 173 10.11 16.24 -3.12
C TYR A 173 11.19 17.21 -3.60
N LYS A 174 11.40 18.33 -2.86
CA LYS A 174 12.41 19.34 -3.20
C LYS A 174 13.84 18.81 -3.07
N GLU A 175 14.14 18.07 -2.01
CA GLU A 175 15.48 17.52 -1.77
C GLU A 175 15.83 16.41 -2.76
N SER A 176 14.83 15.63 -3.19
CA SER A 176 15.07 14.47 -4.03
C SER A 176 15.16 14.78 -5.53
N GLY A 177 14.64 15.92 -5.99
CA GLY A 177 14.53 16.21 -7.43
C GLY A 177 13.55 15.26 -8.15
N ALA A 178 12.52 14.80 -7.45
CA ALA A 178 11.43 14.03 -8.03
C ALA A 178 10.60 14.87 -9.02
N GLU A 179 9.95 14.21 -9.98
CA GLU A 179 9.07 14.86 -10.96
C GLU A 179 7.60 14.85 -10.51
N CYS A 180 7.23 13.96 -9.60
CA CYS A 180 5.88 13.88 -9.05
C CYS A 180 5.84 13.31 -7.63
N VAL A 181 4.66 13.42 -7.02
CA VAL A 181 4.33 12.81 -5.74
C VAL A 181 3.07 11.95 -5.90
N ALA A 182 3.08 10.72 -5.38
CA ALA A 182 1.89 9.88 -5.35
C ALA A 182 1.54 9.51 -3.91
N ILE A 183 0.32 9.79 -3.46
CA ILE A 183 -0.17 9.52 -2.11
C ILE A 183 -1.16 8.34 -2.09
N ILE A 184 -1.01 7.47 -1.10
CA ILE A 184 -1.98 6.42 -0.75
C ILE A 184 -2.44 6.65 0.70
N SER A 185 -3.64 7.19 0.84
CA SER A 185 -4.30 7.47 2.12
C SER A 185 -5.83 7.38 1.97
N ASN A 186 -6.57 7.71 3.02
CA ASN A 186 -8.03 7.85 2.95
C ASN A 186 -8.45 9.05 2.06
N GLY A 187 -9.65 9.00 1.50
CA GLY A 187 -10.18 10.05 0.60
C GLY A 187 -9.97 11.48 1.09
N PRO A 188 -10.39 11.86 2.32
CA PRO A 188 -10.21 13.23 2.82
C PRO A 188 -8.74 13.71 2.86
N THR A 189 -7.83 12.84 3.30
CA THR A 189 -6.39 13.16 3.38
C THR A 189 -5.80 13.25 1.99
N THR A 190 -6.13 12.30 1.11
CA THR A 190 -5.68 12.26 -0.29
C THR A 190 -6.11 13.52 -1.03
N ASN A 191 -7.40 13.89 -0.99
CA ASN A 191 -7.93 15.06 -1.70
C ASN A 191 -7.27 16.37 -1.22
N LYS A 192 -7.13 16.54 0.10
CA LYS A 192 -6.45 17.72 0.66
C LYS A 192 -4.98 17.76 0.26
N PHE A 193 -4.30 16.61 0.28
CA PHE A 193 -2.89 16.51 -0.08
C PHE A 193 -2.65 16.85 -1.55
N VAL A 194 -3.40 16.22 -2.46
CA VAL A 194 -3.30 16.46 -3.91
C VAL A 194 -3.53 17.94 -4.21
N TYR A 195 -4.64 18.51 -3.71
CA TYR A 195 -4.94 19.93 -3.89
C TYR A 195 -3.79 20.84 -3.45
N GLN A 196 -3.21 20.60 -2.26
CA GLN A 196 -2.13 21.45 -1.76
C GLN A 196 -0.81 21.28 -2.54
N MET A 197 -0.52 20.10 -3.06
CA MET A 197 0.66 19.91 -3.92
C MET A 197 0.46 20.57 -5.28
N GLU A 198 -0.69 20.36 -5.92
CA GLU A 198 -1.00 20.93 -7.22
C GLU A 198 -1.10 22.46 -7.17
N SER A 199 -1.61 23.04 -6.09
CA SER A 199 -1.63 24.49 -5.88
C SER A 199 -0.22 25.10 -5.81
N ARG A 200 0.83 24.27 -5.67
CA ARG A 200 2.25 24.66 -5.66
C ARG A 200 2.95 24.31 -6.99
N GLY A 201 2.19 23.89 -8.02
CA GLY A 201 2.71 23.46 -9.31
C GLY A 201 3.41 22.10 -9.29
N ILE A 202 3.13 21.26 -8.28
CA ILE A 202 3.72 19.92 -8.15
C ILE A 202 2.71 18.87 -8.64
N PRO A 203 3.06 18.04 -9.65
CA PRO A 203 2.21 16.94 -10.07
C PRO A 203 1.97 15.95 -8.93
N ALA A 204 0.71 15.79 -8.53
CA ALA A 204 0.32 14.92 -7.42
C ALA A 204 -0.77 13.93 -7.82
N PHE A 205 -0.61 12.67 -7.42
CA PHE A 205 -1.52 11.58 -7.77
C PHE A 205 -2.03 10.88 -6.51
N GLY A 206 -3.30 10.50 -6.49
CA GLY A 206 -3.88 9.71 -5.42
C GLY A 206 -5.09 8.91 -5.90
N PRO A 207 -5.55 7.91 -5.14
CA PRO A 207 -6.78 7.20 -5.48
C PRO A 207 -7.95 8.18 -5.57
N ILE A 208 -8.66 8.16 -6.69
CA ILE A 208 -9.84 9.02 -6.93
C ILE A 208 -11.07 8.49 -6.16
N TRP A 209 -11.11 7.18 -5.92
CA TRP A 209 -12.20 6.49 -5.24
C TRP A 209 -11.64 5.68 -4.07
N ASP A 210 -12.24 5.84 -2.88
CA ASP A 210 -11.97 4.93 -1.76
C ASP A 210 -12.39 3.50 -2.18
N SER A 211 -11.48 2.55 -1.99
CA SER A 211 -11.57 1.17 -2.48
C SER A 211 -12.20 0.21 -1.49
#